data_AF-A0A443RYA1-F1
#
_entry.id   AF-A0A443RYA1-F1
#
_cell.length_a   1.000
_cell.length_b   1.000
_cell.length_c   1.000
_cell.angle_alpha   90.00
_cell.angle_beta   90.00
_cell.angle_gamma   90.00
#
_symmetry.space_group_name_H-M   'P 1'
#
loop_
_entity.id
_entity.type
_entity.pdbx_description
1 polymer ?
#
loop_
_entity_poly.entity_id
_entity_poly.type
_entity_poly.pdbx_seq_one_letter_code
_entity_poly.pdbx_strand_id
1 'polypeptide(L)'
;MKRNPNYKVLDEKKVDCGEKPADASTNCKANIEHCLFNIDEDPCEYNNLAHNYPDIVQKLWNKLVEYNETAMPMENKPLDPCGNPKLHGGIFTNWQDIENLQEICKQTAENNQL
;
A
#
# COMPACT_ATOMS: atom_id res chain seq x y z
N MET A 1 9.23 18.52 -12.39
CA MET A 1 10.31 17.62 -12.87
C MET A 1 9.71 16.52 -13.74
N LYS A 2 10.05 16.43 -15.03
CA LYS A 2 9.69 15.29 -15.89
C LYS A 2 10.85 14.30 -15.87
N ARG A 3 10.90 13.42 -14.87
CA ARG A 3 11.86 12.31 -14.87
C ARG A 3 11.28 11.21 -15.76
N ASN A 4 11.98 10.85 -16.84
CA ASN A 4 11.68 9.65 -17.64
C ASN A 4 12.86 8.67 -17.54
N PRO A 5 13.05 8.06 -16.36
CA PRO A 5 14.14 7.12 -16.15
C PRO A 5 13.93 5.86 -17.00
N ASN A 6 14.99 5.43 -17.69
CA ASN A 6 15.00 4.19 -18.47
C ASN A 6 15.54 3.05 -17.59
N TYR A 7 14.67 2.13 -17.20
CA TYR A 7 15.01 1.02 -16.31
C TYR A 7 15.07 -0.30 -17.06
N LYS A 8 16.09 -0.48 -17.92
CA LYS A 8 16.30 -1.74 -18.67
C LYS A 8 16.29 -3.01 -17.82
N VAL A 9 16.72 -2.90 -16.55
CA VAL A 9 16.71 -4.01 -15.58
C VAL A 9 15.30 -4.51 -15.25
N LEU A 10 14.27 -3.68 -15.44
CA LEU A 10 12.87 -4.03 -15.20
C LEU A 10 12.20 -4.66 -16.43
N ASP A 11 12.80 -4.53 -17.62
CA ASP A 11 12.22 -5.07 -18.86
C ASP A 11 12.09 -6.60 -18.78
N GLU A 12 13.06 -7.29 -18.17
CA GLU A 12 13.01 -8.75 -17.95
C GLU A 12 11.96 -9.20 -16.91
N LYS A 13 11.49 -8.27 -16.06
CA LYS A 13 10.49 -8.53 -15.03
C LYS A 13 9.10 -8.04 -15.42
N LYS A 14 8.95 -7.54 -16.64
CA LYS A 14 7.69 -7.04 -17.15
C LYS A 14 6.76 -8.21 -17.45
N VAL A 15 5.60 -8.22 -16.82
CA VAL A 15 4.50 -9.13 -17.18
C VAL A 15 3.83 -8.59 -18.45
N ASP A 16 3.69 -9.44 -19.47
CA ASP A 16 2.92 -9.12 -20.67
C ASP A 16 1.51 -9.73 -20.57
N CYS A 17 0.53 -8.85 -20.41
CA CYS A 17 -0.86 -9.23 -20.20
C CYS A 17 -1.71 -9.24 -21.47
N GLY A 18 -1.15 -8.84 -22.61
CA GLY A 18 -1.92 -8.66 -23.85
C GLY A 18 -3.09 -7.69 -23.69
N GLU A 19 -4.21 -7.98 -24.35
CA GLU A 19 -5.42 -7.16 -24.27
C GLU A 19 -6.24 -7.49 -23.02
N LYS A 20 -6.56 -6.45 -22.25
CA LYS A 20 -7.39 -6.58 -21.05
C LYS A 20 -8.86 -6.90 -21.43
N PRO A 21 -9.43 -8.01 -20.93
CA PRO A 21 -10.86 -8.31 -21.10
C PRO A 21 -11.75 -7.22 -20.51
N ALA A 22 -12.91 -7.00 -21.12
CA ALA A 22 -13.83 -5.93 -20.72
C ALA A 22 -14.37 -6.11 -19.29
N ASP A 23 -14.58 -7.35 -18.87
CA ASP A 23 -15.15 -7.74 -17.58
C ASP A 23 -14.09 -7.85 -16.46
N ALA A 24 -12.80 -7.88 -16.79
CA ALA A 24 -11.70 -8.02 -15.83
C ALA A 24 -11.69 -6.92 -14.74
N SER A 25 -12.29 -5.75 -14.99
CA SER A 25 -12.42 -4.69 -13.98
C SER A 25 -13.66 -4.83 -13.09
N THR A 26 -14.58 -5.72 -13.43
CA THR A 26 -15.92 -5.79 -12.83
C THR A 26 -16.28 -7.17 -12.28
N ASN A 27 -15.58 -8.22 -12.73
CA ASN A 27 -15.79 -9.60 -12.32
C ASN A 27 -15.23 -9.93 -10.92
N CYS A 28 -14.38 -9.04 -10.38
CA CYS A 28 -13.91 -9.05 -9.01
C CYS A 28 -14.23 -7.71 -8.34
N LYS A 29 -15.06 -7.75 -7.29
CA LYS A 29 -15.35 -6.61 -6.42
C LYS A 29 -14.88 -6.94 -5.01
N ALA A 30 -13.58 -6.84 -4.78
CA ALA A 30 -12.91 -7.28 -3.55
C ALA A 30 -13.45 -6.65 -2.25
N ASN A 31 -14.15 -5.51 -2.34
CA ASN A 31 -14.81 -4.86 -1.21
C ASN A 31 -16.22 -5.41 -0.91
N ILE A 32 -16.73 -6.33 -1.74
CA ILE A 32 -18.06 -6.95 -1.63
C ILE A 32 -17.93 -8.46 -1.40
N GLU A 33 -17.06 -9.13 -2.15
CA GLU A 33 -16.84 -10.58 -2.04
C GLU A 33 -15.38 -10.97 -2.31
N HIS A 34 -15.02 -12.21 -1.98
CA HIS A 34 -13.68 -12.75 -2.24
C HIS A 34 -13.44 -12.97 -3.73
N CYS A 35 -12.22 -12.73 -4.18
CA CYS A 35 -11.75 -13.07 -5.51
C CYS A 35 -10.64 -14.12 -5.43
N LEU A 36 -10.53 -14.96 -6.46
CA LEU A 36 -9.52 -16.00 -6.54
C LEU A 36 -8.90 -15.98 -7.93
N PHE A 37 -7.57 -15.93 -8.00
CA PHE A 37 -6.80 -15.94 -9.23
C PHE A 37 -5.70 -16.99 -9.16
N ASN A 38 -5.41 -17.62 -10.30
CA ASN A 38 -4.28 -18.53 -10.43
C ASN A 38 -3.09 -17.76 -11.03
N ILE A 39 -2.15 -17.29 -10.21
CA ILE A 39 -1.06 -16.42 -10.67
C ILE A 39 -0.13 -17.10 -11.69
N ASP A 40 0.01 -18.42 -11.64
CA ASP A 40 0.85 -19.17 -12.59
C ASP A 40 0.26 -19.18 -14.01
N GLU A 41 -1.08 -19.17 -14.13
CA GLU A 41 -1.80 -19.21 -15.41
C GLU A 41 -2.36 -17.84 -15.84
N ASP A 42 -2.67 -16.98 -14.87
CA ASP A 42 -3.27 -15.66 -15.02
C ASP A 42 -2.52 -14.62 -14.15
N PRO A 43 -1.30 -14.23 -14.54
CA PRO A 43 -0.49 -13.26 -13.80
C PRO A 43 -1.07 -11.84 -13.83
N CYS A 44 -2.12 -11.62 -14.61
CA CYS A 44 -2.76 -10.33 -14.83
C CYS A 44 -4.10 -10.21 -14.09
N GLU A 45 -4.51 -11.29 -13.39
CA GLU A 45 -5.70 -11.34 -12.54
C GLU A 45 -6.98 -10.97 -13.31
N TYR A 46 -7.10 -11.43 -14.57
CA TYR A 46 -8.25 -11.11 -15.41
C TYR A 46 -9.45 -12.02 -15.17
N ASN A 47 -9.24 -13.24 -14.70
CA ASN A 47 -10.26 -14.27 -14.59
C ASN A 47 -10.50 -14.62 -13.12
N ASN A 48 -11.57 -14.07 -12.54
CA ASN A 48 -11.96 -14.43 -11.18
C ASN A 48 -12.53 -15.86 -11.14
N LEU A 49 -11.90 -16.73 -10.34
CA LEU A 49 -12.23 -18.14 -10.17
C LEU A 49 -12.99 -18.43 -8.86
N ALA A 50 -13.35 -17.41 -8.07
CA ALA A 50 -13.87 -17.59 -6.72
C ALA A 50 -15.14 -18.44 -6.66
N HIS A 51 -16.07 -18.25 -7.61
CA HIS A 51 -17.30 -19.04 -7.68
C HIS A 51 -17.08 -20.46 -8.20
N ASN A 52 -15.98 -20.70 -8.92
CA ASN A 52 -15.65 -22.02 -9.48
C ASN A 52 -14.98 -22.91 -8.44
N TYR A 53 -14.23 -22.33 -7.49
CA TYR A 53 -13.47 -23.07 -6.46
C TYR A 53 -13.71 -22.50 -5.05
N PRO A 54 -14.95 -22.60 -4.52
CA PRO A 54 -15.30 -22.04 -3.21
C PRO A 54 -14.55 -22.70 -2.04
N ASP A 55 -14.11 -23.95 -2.20
CA ASP A 55 -13.30 -24.69 -1.24
C ASP A 55 -11.89 -24.09 -1.10
N ILE A 56 -11.27 -23.68 -2.21
CA ILE A 56 -9.98 -22.98 -2.22
C ILE A 56 -10.13 -21.60 -1.56
N VAL A 57 -11.20 -20.88 -1.89
CA VAL A 57 -11.51 -19.59 -1.25
C VAL A 57 -11.60 -19.76 0.27
N GLN A 58 -12.36 -20.75 0.75
CA GLN A 58 -12.49 -21.01 2.19
C GLN A 58 -11.15 -21.37 2.84
N LYS A 59 -10.34 -22.19 2.16
CA LYS A 59 -9.01 -22.56 2.67
C LYS A 59 -8.09 -21.34 2.82
N LEU A 60 -8.04 -20.46 1.82
CA LEU A 60 -7.23 -19.25 1.86
C LEU A 60 -7.77 -18.24 2.88
N TRP A 61 -9.09 -18.13 3.01
CA TRP A 61 -9.72 -17.30 4.04
C TRP A 61 -9.36 -17.76 5.44
N ASN A 62 -9.42 -19.06 5.73
CA ASN A 62 -9.02 -19.59 7.05
C ASN A 62 -7.56 -19.25 7.37
N LYS A 63 -6.67 -19.27 6.37
CA LYS A 63 -5.27 -18.88 6.52
C LYS A 63 -5.12 -17.38 6.84
N LEU A 64 -5.95 -16.52 6.23
CA LEU A 64 -5.98 -15.10 6.58
C LEU A 64 -6.45 -14.87 8.02
N VAL A 65 -7.46 -15.63 8.49
CA VAL A 65 -7.93 -15.58 9.87
C VAL A 65 -6.80 -15.97 10.83
N GLU A 66 -6.08 -17.06 10.57
CA GLU A 66 -4.93 -17.50 11.38
C GLU A 66 -3.83 -16.42 11.45
N TYR A 67 -3.50 -15.77 10.33
CA TYR A 67 -2.56 -14.64 10.35
C TYR A 67 -3.08 -13.46 11.16
N ASN A 68 -4.37 -13.17 11.08
CA ASN A 68 -4.99 -12.08 11.80
C ASN A 68 -4.98 -12.31 13.33
N GLU A 69 -5.05 -13.56 13.80
CA GLU A 69 -4.97 -13.91 15.23
C GLU A 69 -3.60 -13.54 15.85
N THR A 70 -2.55 -13.51 15.05
CA THR A 70 -1.17 -13.20 15.49
C THR A 70 -0.69 -11.83 15.00
N ALA A 71 -1.54 -11.09 14.28
CA ALA A 71 -1.19 -9.80 13.72
C ALA A 71 -1.00 -8.75 14.82
N MET A 72 0.10 -8.01 14.76
CA MET A 72 0.27 -6.83 15.62
C MET A 72 -0.71 -5.72 15.19
N PRO A 73 -1.22 -4.93 16.14
CA PRO A 73 -2.02 -3.76 15.81
C PRO A 73 -1.26 -2.83 14.86
N MET A 74 -1.98 -2.19 13.95
CA MET A 74 -1.43 -1.15 13.08
C MET A 74 -0.89 0.02 13.93
N GLU A 75 0.40 0.35 13.79
CA GLU A 75 1.03 1.48 14.48
C GLU A 75 0.91 2.80 13.70
N ASN A 76 -0.23 3.02 13.03
CA ASN A 76 -0.46 4.28 12.34
C ASN A 76 -0.58 5.42 13.36
N LYS A 77 0.50 6.20 13.50
CA LYS A 77 0.52 7.42 14.32
C LYS A 77 0.00 8.60 13.51
N PRO A 78 -0.64 9.60 14.15
CA PRO A 78 -0.90 10.88 13.52
C PRO A 78 0.39 11.47 12.95
N LEU A 79 0.26 12.26 11.89
CA LEU A 79 1.39 12.99 11.33
C LEU A 79 2.02 13.85 12.42
N ASP A 80 3.32 13.69 12.64
CA ASP A 80 4.08 14.52 13.57
C ASP A 80 4.31 15.91 12.95
N PRO A 81 3.73 16.99 13.50
CA PRO A 81 3.89 18.34 12.96
C PRO A 81 5.36 18.78 12.90
N CYS A 82 6.20 18.24 13.78
CA CYS A 82 7.62 18.52 13.84
C CYS A 82 8.35 18.00 12.59
N GLY A 83 7.79 17.03 11.87
CA GLY A 83 8.36 16.50 10.63
C GLY A 83 8.15 17.42 9.41
N ASN A 84 7.47 18.56 9.56
CA ASN A 84 7.22 19.48 8.46
C ASN A 84 8.53 20.08 7.93
N PRO A 85 8.91 19.87 6.64
CA PRO A 85 10.15 20.41 6.07
C PRO A 85 10.30 21.92 6.20
N LYS A 86 9.20 22.69 6.31
CA LYS A 86 9.26 24.13 6.55
C LYS A 86 10.02 24.49 7.84
N LEU A 87 10.01 23.61 8.83
CA LEU A 87 10.73 23.77 10.10
C LEU A 87 12.22 23.40 9.99
N HIS A 88 12.62 22.80 8.86
CA HIS A 88 13.96 22.24 8.62
C HIS A 88 14.60 22.82 7.37
N GLY A 89 14.37 24.10 7.05
CA GLY A 89 14.97 24.74 5.87
C GLY A 89 14.50 24.17 4.52
N GLY A 90 13.32 23.55 4.49
CA GLY A 90 12.70 22.99 3.27
C GLY A 90 13.18 21.59 2.89
N ILE A 91 13.93 20.90 3.76
CA ILE A 91 14.41 19.53 3.51
C ILE A 91 13.71 18.51 4.41
N PHE A 92 13.55 17.29 3.90
CA PHE A 92 13.18 16.14 4.73
C PHE A 92 14.45 15.65 5.45
N THR A 93 14.46 15.76 6.77
CA THR A 93 15.57 15.35 7.65
C THR A 93 15.02 14.57 8.84
N ASN A 94 15.87 13.92 9.64
CA ASN A 94 15.46 13.45 10.95
C ASN A 94 15.11 14.66 11.82
N TRP A 95 13.88 14.69 12.37
CA TRP A 95 13.35 15.79 13.17
C TRP A 95 13.28 15.48 14.68
N GLN A 96 13.58 14.25 15.09
CA GLN A 96 13.52 13.83 16.50
C GLN A 96 14.89 13.89 17.21
N ASP A 97 15.99 13.93 16.46
CA ASP A 97 17.36 13.98 17.02
C ASP A 97 17.75 15.38 17.56
N ILE A 98 16.92 16.39 17.31
CA ILE A 98 17.22 17.79 17.68
C ILE A 98 16.39 18.15 18.92
N GLU A 99 16.98 17.96 20.10
CA GLU A 99 16.34 18.19 21.42
C GLU A 99 15.66 19.57 21.51
N ASN A 100 16.30 20.61 20.95
CA ASN A 100 15.79 21.99 21.01
C ASN A 100 14.65 22.31 20.04
N LEU A 101 14.42 21.49 19.00
CA LEU A 101 13.32 21.71 18.05
C LEU A 101 12.01 21.09 18.52
N GLN A 102 12.08 20.06 19.37
CA GLN A 102 10.88 19.39 19.87
C GLN A 102 10.00 20.32 20.72
N GLU A 103 10.59 21.22 21.50
CA GLU A 103 9.83 22.20 22.30
C GLU A 103 9.21 23.30 21.43
N ILE A 104 9.95 23.80 20.45
CA ILE A 104 9.50 24.84 19.51
C ILE A 104 8.33 24.33 18.68
N CYS A 105 8.42 23.10 18.15
CA CYS A 105 7.37 22.55 17.30
C CYS A 105 6.08 22.27 18.07
N LYS A 106 6.17 21.78 19.33
CA LYS A 106 4.99 21.57 20.19
C LYS A 106 4.25 22.88 20.47
N GLN A 107 4.99 23.95 20.78
CA GLN A 107 4.42 25.28 21.00
C GLN A 107 3.82 25.90 19.74
N THR A 108 4.40 25.64 18.57
CA THR A 108 3.87 26.16 17.29
C THR A 108 2.62 25.41 16.83
N ALA A 109 2.54 24.11 17.13
CA ALA A 109 1.36 23.28 16.88
C ALA A 109 0.17 23.61 17.80
N GLU A 110 0.43 23.90 19.08
CA GLU A 110 -0.60 24.32 20.05
C GLU A 110 -1.13 25.74 19.78
N ASN A 111 -0.28 26.64 19.26
CA ASN A 111 -0.66 28.01 18.93
C ASN A 111 -1.20 28.19 17.50
N ASN A 112 -1.45 27.09 16.77
CA ASN A 112 -2.03 27.09 15.42
C ASN A 112 -1.25 27.97 14.42
N GLN A 113 0.08 28.01 14.55
CA GLN A 113 0.99 28.84 13.73
C GLN A 113 1.76 28.02 12.67
N LEU A 114 1.19 26.92 12.18
CA LEU A 114 1.76 26.05 11.13
C LEU A 114 1.01 26.11 9.80
#